data_AF-A0A1H4FT47-F1
#
_entry.id   AF-A0A1H4FT47-F1
#
_cell.length_a   1.000
_cell.length_b   1.000
_cell.length_c   1.000
_cell.angle_alpha   90.00
_cell.angle_beta   90.00
_cell.angle_gamma   90.00
#
_symmetry.space_group_name_H-M   'P 1'
#
loop_
_entity.id
_entity.type
_entity.pdbx_description
1 polymer ?
#
loop_
_entity_poly.entity_id
_entity_poly.type
_entity_poly.pdbx_seq_one_letter_code
_entity_poly.pdbx_strand_id
1 'polypeptide(L)'
;MEALHLLNSLKHGGGENVAFNYAQVLATLNVSSTFVGRTASEEYERMISPMVKISHKLSGGLIRKSDLVFVHSNVNLLRLLAFRLLPLGWKHKKIVYIQHLNYPLWKFRLLAVLINLLCTDFIRITPVTEKQVSRYIRVKTHFIVNFYLNKYPEKEWTHLKNDIRAKLAIDPAQTVVTFSAVFKPGKNVGEFIALADAMKQRKDMTFLLIGDGPEADLVRSYHGDNLIWLGFVNDVERYLIASDIYMFLSKFEMMPMALLEAVNTDKRIIAYKTPINDFVLAGRTYDAITPELLFDSEIPCGAELMKYDRVYARRMLAELIQL
;
A
#
# COMPACT_ATOMS: atom_id res chain seq x y z
N MET A 1 -25.25 -1.94 -6.94
CA MET A 1 -24.29 -3.04 -7.17
C MET A 1 -23.66 -3.44 -5.84
N GLU A 2 -23.39 -4.72 -5.59
CA GLU A 2 -22.73 -5.21 -4.39
C GLU A 2 -21.37 -5.85 -4.70
N ALA A 3 -20.33 -5.46 -3.97
CA ALA A 3 -18.98 -6.01 -4.04
C ALA A 3 -18.67 -6.91 -2.84
N LEU A 4 -18.15 -8.09 -3.11
CA LEU A 4 -17.70 -9.05 -2.11
C LEU A 4 -16.18 -9.16 -2.14
N HIS A 5 -15.50 -8.80 -1.06
CA HIS A 5 -14.04 -8.90 -0.93
C HIS A 5 -13.68 -10.13 -0.10
N LEU A 6 -12.95 -11.06 -0.71
CA LEU A 6 -12.50 -12.29 -0.06
C LEU A 6 -11.08 -12.10 0.49
N LEU A 7 -10.99 -11.90 1.81
CA LEU A 7 -9.76 -11.71 2.59
C LEU A 7 -9.42 -12.94 3.42
N ASN A 8 -8.15 -13.11 3.81
CA ASN A 8 -7.77 -14.25 4.66
C ASN A 8 -8.20 -14.02 6.11
N SER A 9 -7.90 -12.82 6.60
CA SER A 9 -8.11 -12.34 7.96
C SER A 9 -8.46 -10.86 7.95
N LEU A 10 -9.14 -10.37 8.98
CA LEU A 10 -9.47 -8.95 9.15
C LEU A 10 -8.49 -8.33 10.15
N LYS A 11 -7.46 -7.65 9.61
CA LYS A 11 -6.40 -6.96 10.36
C LYS A 11 -5.73 -5.90 9.49
N HIS A 12 -4.95 -5.01 10.11
CA HIS A 12 -4.05 -4.13 9.36
C HIS A 12 -3.00 -4.94 8.58
N GLY A 13 -2.90 -4.65 7.29
CA GLY A 13 -2.02 -5.35 6.36
C GLY A 13 -2.11 -4.74 4.96
N GLY A 14 -1.13 -5.06 4.10
CA GLY A 14 -1.09 -4.48 2.75
C GLY A 14 -2.34 -4.82 1.92
N GLY A 15 -2.70 -6.11 1.85
CA GLY A 15 -3.85 -6.55 1.04
C GLY A 15 -5.20 -6.10 1.61
N GLU A 16 -5.31 -6.06 2.94
CA GLU A 16 -6.50 -5.59 3.67
C GLU A 16 -6.69 -4.07 3.54
N ASN A 17 -5.61 -3.28 3.64
CA ASN A 17 -5.65 -1.83 3.42
C ASN A 17 -6.04 -1.52 1.96
N VAL A 18 -5.50 -2.25 0.98
CA VAL A 18 -5.91 -2.10 -0.42
C VAL A 18 -7.40 -2.44 -0.60
N ALA A 19 -7.89 -3.51 0.02
CA ALA A 19 -9.32 -3.84 -0.02
C ALA A 19 -10.19 -2.73 0.55
N PHE A 20 -9.77 -2.13 1.67
CA PHE A 20 -10.48 -1.01 2.29
C PHE A 20 -10.48 0.23 1.39
N ASN A 21 -9.35 0.58 0.79
CA ASN A 21 -9.28 1.69 -0.18
C ASN A 21 -10.21 1.44 -1.38
N TYR A 22 -10.28 0.21 -1.89
CA TYR A 22 -11.25 -0.17 -2.92
C TYR A 22 -12.68 0.05 -2.44
N ALA A 23 -13.04 -0.43 -1.25
CA ALA A 23 -14.39 -0.26 -0.70
C ALA A 23 -14.78 1.22 -0.56
N GLN A 24 -13.85 2.08 -0.12
CA GLN A 24 -14.06 3.52 -0.02
C GLN A 24 -14.33 4.17 -1.38
N VAL A 25 -13.60 3.79 -2.43
CA VAL A 25 -13.80 4.34 -3.78
C VAL A 25 -15.07 3.78 -4.42
N LEU A 26 -15.34 2.49 -4.26
CA LEU A 26 -16.55 1.80 -4.71
C LEU A 26 -17.81 2.44 -4.11
N ALA A 27 -17.78 2.86 -2.85
CA ALA A 27 -18.88 3.59 -2.23
C ALA A 27 -19.20 4.90 -2.98
N THR A 28 -18.19 5.62 -3.48
CA THR A 28 -18.40 6.84 -4.30
C THR A 28 -18.99 6.55 -5.68
N LEU A 29 -19.00 5.29 -6.10
CA LEU A 29 -19.58 4.77 -7.35
C LEU A 29 -20.91 4.02 -7.08
N ASN A 30 -21.53 4.23 -5.92
CA ASN A 30 -22.78 3.57 -5.50
C ASN A 30 -22.69 2.03 -5.44
N VAL A 31 -21.52 1.53 -5.06
CA VAL A 31 -21.25 0.10 -4.88
C VAL A 31 -20.98 -0.18 -3.41
N SER A 32 -21.87 -0.95 -2.77
CA SER A 32 -21.66 -1.35 -1.36
C SER A 32 -20.68 -2.52 -1.27
N SER A 33 -19.90 -2.57 -0.19
CA SER A 33 -18.87 -3.60 0.00
C SER A 33 -19.14 -4.50 1.20
N THR A 34 -18.89 -5.80 1.03
CA THR A 34 -18.91 -6.82 2.09
C THR A 34 -17.55 -7.50 2.15
N PHE A 35 -16.94 -7.56 3.33
CA PHE A 35 -15.68 -8.26 3.54
C PHE A 35 -15.93 -9.64 4.14
N VAL A 36 -15.27 -10.65 3.58
CA VAL A 36 -15.26 -12.01 4.10
C VAL A 36 -13.87 -12.36 4.60
N GLY A 37 -13.69 -12.60 5.90
CA GLY A 37 -12.40 -12.94 6.49
C GLY A 37 -12.51 -13.41 7.93
N ARG A 38 -11.54 -14.19 8.40
CA ARG A 38 -11.48 -14.60 9.81
C ARG A 38 -11.14 -13.41 10.71
N THR A 39 -11.72 -13.35 11.90
CA THR A 39 -11.33 -12.34 12.91
C THR A 39 -9.87 -12.51 13.29
N ALA A 40 -9.13 -11.39 13.26
CA ALA A 40 -7.74 -11.32 13.68
C ALA A 40 -7.43 -10.03 14.45
N SER A 41 -8.21 -8.95 14.26
CA SER A 41 -8.13 -7.72 15.04
C SER A 41 -9.52 -7.10 15.17
N GLU A 42 -10.05 -7.06 16.39
CA GLU A 42 -11.35 -6.42 16.68
C GLU A 42 -11.30 -4.90 16.49
N GLU A 43 -10.15 -4.29 16.73
CA GLU A 43 -9.90 -2.87 16.45
C GLU A 43 -10.07 -2.57 14.95
N TYR A 44 -9.44 -3.38 14.09
CA TYR A 44 -9.57 -3.24 12.65
C TYR A 44 -11.01 -3.44 12.17
N GLU A 45 -11.73 -4.41 12.72
CA GLU A 45 -13.14 -4.64 12.37
C GLU A 45 -14.03 -3.45 12.76
N ARG A 46 -13.85 -2.90 13.97
CA ARG A 46 -14.55 -1.67 14.41
C ARG A 46 -14.23 -0.46 13.54
N MET A 47 -12.99 -0.36 13.05
CA MET A 47 -12.57 0.72 12.16
C MET A 47 -13.29 0.67 10.80
N ILE A 48 -13.46 -0.53 10.21
CA ILE A 48 -14.04 -0.66 8.86
C ILE A 48 -15.57 -0.83 8.85
N SER A 49 -16.18 -1.26 9.97
CA SER A 49 -17.62 -1.53 10.05
C SER A 49 -18.55 -0.37 9.69
N PRO A 50 -18.19 0.92 9.87
CA PRO A 50 -19.03 2.03 9.40
C PRO A 50 -19.19 2.08 7.87
N MET A 51 -18.24 1.50 7.12
CA MET A 51 -18.23 1.56 5.65
C MET A 51 -18.46 0.21 4.98
N VAL A 52 -18.22 -0.90 5.68
CA VAL A 52 -18.18 -2.24 5.09
C VAL A 52 -18.98 -3.22 5.95
N LYS A 53 -19.80 -4.06 5.30
CA LYS A 53 -20.46 -5.20 5.98
C LYS A 53 -19.44 -6.31 6.21
N ILE A 54 -19.40 -6.89 7.40
CA ILE A 54 -18.44 -7.94 7.75
C ILE A 54 -19.12 -9.31 7.79
N SER A 55 -18.45 -10.34 7.27
CA SER A 55 -18.83 -11.74 7.45
C SER A 55 -17.59 -12.60 7.67
N HIS A 56 -17.68 -13.60 8.55
CA HIS A 56 -16.54 -14.47 8.85
C HIS A 56 -16.48 -15.74 8.00
N LYS A 57 -17.54 -16.01 7.22
CA LYS A 57 -17.63 -17.22 6.41
C LYS A 57 -18.26 -16.93 5.06
N LEU A 58 -17.59 -17.41 4.00
CA LEU A 58 -18.15 -17.37 2.65
C LEU A 58 -19.36 -18.29 2.58
N SER A 59 -20.46 -17.79 2.02
CA SER A 59 -21.69 -18.56 1.80
C SER A 59 -22.21 -18.33 0.39
N GLY A 60 -23.00 -19.29 -0.12
CA GLY A 60 -23.65 -19.16 -1.43
C GLY A 60 -24.61 -17.97 -1.48
N GLY A 61 -25.23 -17.60 -0.35
CA GLY A 61 -26.09 -16.42 -0.25
C GLY A 61 -25.34 -15.11 -0.49
N LEU A 62 -24.14 -14.96 0.08
CA LEU A 62 -23.28 -13.79 -0.15
C LEU A 62 -22.85 -13.70 -1.62
N ILE A 63 -22.39 -14.81 -2.20
CA ILE A 63 -22.00 -14.87 -3.62
C ILE A 63 -23.19 -14.53 -4.51
N ARG A 64 -24.38 -15.07 -4.22
CA ARG A 64 -25.58 -14.83 -5.03
C ARG A 64 -25.97 -13.35 -5.05
N LYS A 65 -25.87 -12.65 -3.91
CA LYS A 65 -26.18 -11.22 -3.77
C LYS A 65 -25.14 -10.29 -4.43
N SER A 66 -23.87 -10.69 -4.46
CA SER A 66 -22.79 -9.86 -5.01
C SER A 66 -22.73 -9.87 -6.54
N ASP A 67 -22.56 -8.71 -7.14
CA ASP A 67 -22.30 -8.55 -8.58
C ASP A 67 -20.79 -8.61 -8.88
N LEU A 68 -19.97 -8.06 -7.97
CA LEU A 68 -18.52 -8.08 -8.04
C LEU A 68 -17.95 -8.99 -6.94
N VAL A 69 -16.96 -9.82 -7.27
CA VAL A 69 -16.24 -10.64 -6.29
C VAL A 69 -14.74 -10.40 -6.44
N PHE A 70 -14.14 -9.69 -5.49
CA PHE A 70 -12.70 -9.46 -5.43
C PHE A 70 -12.02 -10.55 -4.61
N VAL A 71 -11.10 -11.27 -5.24
CA VAL A 71 -10.32 -12.34 -4.62
C VAL A 71 -8.92 -11.82 -4.29
N HIS A 72 -8.64 -11.58 -3.01
CA HIS A 72 -7.37 -11.02 -2.55
C HIS A 72 -6.32 -12.10 -2.18
N SER A 73 -6.67 -13.38 -2.24
CA SER A 73 -5.75 -14.46 -1.86
C SER A 73 -5.99 -15.78 -2.58
N ASN A 74 -4.94 -16.60 -2.68
CA ASN A 74 -5.03 -17.95 -3.25
C ASN A 74 -5.95 -18.88 -2.44
N VAL A 75 -5.96 -18.71 -1.11
CA VAL A 75 -6.82 -19.50 -0.22
C VAL A 75 -8.29 -19.21 -0.54
N ASN A 76 -8.63 -17.95 -0.81
CA ASN A 76 -9.98 -17.58 -1.17
C ASN A 76 -10.36 -17.96 -2.61
N LEU A 77 -9.39 -18.00 -3.53
CA LEU A 77 -9.61 -18.59 -4.85
C LEU A 77 -10.01 -20.07 -4.75
N LEU A 78 -9.32 -20.84 -3.90
CA LEU A 78 -9.68 -22.24 -3.62
C LEU A 78 -11.03 -22.37 -2.92
N ARG A 79 -11.36 -21.48 -1.98
CA ARG A 79 -12.70 -21.45 -1.37
C ARG A 79 -13.80 -21.21 -2.40
N LEU A 80 -13.56 -20.35 -3.38
CA LEU A 80 -14.53 -20.05 -4.45
C LEU A 80 -14.79 -21.28 -5.34
N LEU A 81 -13.77 -22.10 -5.59
CA LEU A 81 -13.90 -23.36 -6.35
C LEU A 81 -15.00 -24.27 -5.78
N ALA A 82 -15.12 -24.35 -4.45
CA ALA A 82 -16.14 -25.15 -3.77
C ALA A 82 -17.59 -24.73 -4.07
N PHE A 83 -17.80 -23.49 -4.52
CA PHE A 83 -19.12 -22.97 -4.87
C PHE A 83 -19.39 -23.01 -6.38
N ARG A 84 -18.39 -23.31 -7.21
CA ARG A 84 -18.44 -23.08 -8.67
C ARG A 84 -19.55 -23.86 -9.38
N LEU A 85 -19.90 -25.04 -8.86
CA LEU A 85 -20.96 -25.91 -9.39
C LEU A 85 -22.37 -25.53 -8.91
N LEU A 86 -22.49 -24.65 -7.92
CA LEU A 86 -23.79 -24.23 -7.40
C LEU A 86 -24.42 -23.16 -8.33
N PRO A 87 -25.76 -23.16 -8.49
CA PRO A 87 -26.47 -22.18 -9.30
C PRO A 87 -26.56 -20.83 -8.57
N LEU A 88 -25.44 -20.10 -8.56
CA LEU A 88 -25.31 -18.82 -7.86
C LEU A 88 -25.37 -17.61 -8.80
N GLY A 89 -25.68 -17.81 -10.09
CA GLY A 89 -25.80 -16.73 -11.06
C GLY A 89 -24.45 -16.26 -11.65
N TRP A 90 -23.48 -17.17 -11.77
CA TRP A 90 -22.10 -16.87 -12.21
C TRP A 90 -21.99 -16.07 -13.52
N LYS A 91 -22.91 -16.28 -14.47
CA LYS A 91 -22.93 -15.57 -15.76
C LYS A 91 -23.10 -14.04 -15.65
N HIS A 92 -23.59 -13.54 -14.51
CA HIS A 92 -23.83 -12.12 -14.27
C HIS A 92 -22.83 -11.52 -13.28
N LYS A 93 -21.80 -12.28 -12.88
CA LYS A 93 -20.84 -11.86 -11.86
C LYS A 93 -19.49 -11.55 -12.49
N LYS A 94 -18.89 -10.45 -12.05
CA LYS A 94 -17.51 -10.10 -12.36
C LYS A 94 -16.62 -10.58 -11.21
N ILE A 95 -15.78 -11.58 -11.48
CA ILE A 95 -14.91 -12.21 -10.48
C ILE A 95 -13.48 -11.79 -10.79
N VAL A 96 -12.90 -10.99 -9.90
CA VAL A 96 -11.64 -10.30 -10.13
C VAL A 96 -10.59 -10.85 -9.16
N TYR A 97 -9.55 -11.49 -9.68
CA TYR A 97 -8.40 -11.86 -8.86
C TYR A 97 -7.39 -10.71 -8.80
N ILE A 98 -6.92 -10.35 -7.59
CA ILE A 98 -5.94 -9.27 -7.38
C ILE A 98 -4.60 -9.86 -6.96
N GLN A 99 -3.55 -9.59 -7.74
CA GLN A 99 -2.21 -10.11 -7.47
C GLN A 99 -1.44 -9.25 -6.46
N HIS A 100 -1.60 -9.53 -5.17
CA HIS A 100 -0.84 -8.84 -4.10
C HIS A 100 0.61 -9.32 -3.93
N LEU A 101 0.94 -10.53 -4.40
CA LEU A 101 2.23 -11.18 -4.15
C LEU A 101 2.90 -11.66 -5.43
N ASN A 102 4.22 -11.59 -5.46
CA ASN A 102 5.02 -12.24 -6.48
C ASN A 102 5.21 -13.72 -6.13
N TYR A 103 4.85 -14.61 -7.05
CA TYR A 103 4.95 -16.05 -6.83
C TYR A 103 6.06 -16.65 -7.69
N PRO A 104 6.78 -17.66 -7.19
CA PRO A 104 7.65 -18.47 -8.04
C PRO A 104 6.88 -19.01 -9.25
N LEU A 105 7.56 -19.13 -10.39
CA LEU A 105 6.93 -19.44 -11.68
C LEU A 105 6.05 -20.70 -11.66
N TRP A 106 6.51 -21.77 -11.01
CA TRP A 106 5.74 -23.02 -10.91
C TRP A 106 4.40 -22.82 -10.17
N LYS A 107 4.41 -22.04 -9.09
CA LYS A 107 3.22 -21.72 -8.30
C LYS A 107 2.30 -20.80 -9.09
N PHE A 108 2.86 -19.80 -9.77
CA PHE A 108 2.07 -18.91 -10.63
C PHE A 108 1.38 -19.69 -11.77
N ARG A 109 2.05 -20.67 -12.39
CA ARG A 109 1.45 -21.55 -13.41
C ARG A 109 0.23 -22.30 -12.88
N LEU A 110 0.32 -22.89 -11.69
CA LEU A 110 -0.80 -23.58 -11.07
C LEU A 110 -1.96 -22.62 -10.74
N LEU A 111 -1.64 -21.45 -10.18
CA LEU A 111 -2.64 -20.44 -9.87
C LEU A 111 -3.32 -19.91 -11.13
N ALA A 112 -2.58 -19.70 -12.22
CA ALA A 112 -3.12 -19.22 -13.48
C ALA A 112 -4.19 -20.17 -14.05
N VAL A 113 -4.05 -21.49 -13.89
CA VAL A 113 -5.09 -22.45 -14.28
C VAL A 113 -6.38 -22.19 -13.51
N LEU A 114 -6.30 -22.01 -12.19
CA LEU A 114 -7.46 -21.74 -11.35
C LEU A 114 -8.07 -20.36 -11.63
N ILE A 115 -7.23 -19.34 -11.83
CA ILE A 115 -7.69 -17.98 -12.16
C ILE A 115 -8.44 -17.99 -13.49
N ASN A 116 -7.89 -18.63 -14.53
CA ASN A 116 -8.54 -18.70 -15.84
C ASN A 116 -9.85 -19.50 -15.83
N LEU A 117 -10.01 -20.43 -14.87
CA LEU A 117 -11.23 -21.23 -14.70
C LEU A 117 -12.33 -20.49 -13.91
N LEU A 118 -11.92 -19.74 -12.88
CA LEU A 118 -12.83 -19.20 -11.87
C LEU A 118 -13.09 -17.71 -11.99
N CYS A 119 -12.16 -16.94 -12.56
CA CYS A 119 -12.24 -15.49 -12.63
C CYS A 119 -12.68 -15.03 -14.03
N THR A 120 -13.30 -13.86 -14.09
CA THR A 120 -13.60 -13.16 -15.35
C THR A 120 -12.51 -12.16 -15.68
N ASP A 121 -11.84 -11.64 -14.65
CA ASP A 121 -10.86 -10.57 -14.75
C ASP A 121 -9.69 -10.80 -13.78
N PHE A 122 -8.56 -10.17 -14.09
CA PHE A 122 -7.36 -10.18 -13.29
C PHE A 122 -6.82 -8.75 -13.14
N ILE A 123 -6.53 -8.34 -11.91
CA ILE A 123 -5.84 -7.09 -11.62
C ILE A 123 -4.36 -7.38 -11.35
N ARG A 124 -3.53 -6.84 -12.23
CA ARG A 124 -2.09 -6.73 -12.06
C ARG A 124 -1.78 -5.38 -11.43
N ILE A 125 -1.11 -5.38 -10.29
CA ILE A 125 -0.78 -4.15 -9.55
C ILE A 125 0.61 -3.59 -9.87
N THR A 126 1.44 -4.32 -10.63
CA THR A 126 2.86 -4.02 -10.81
C THR A 126 3.33 -4.27 -12.25
N PRO A 127 4.24 -3.43 -12.80
CA PRO A 127 4.89 -3.71 -14.09
C PRO A 127 5.71 -5.00 -14.08
N VAL A 128 6.28 -5.36 -12.93
CA VAL A 128 7.27 -6.44 -12.78
C VAL A 128 6.74 -7.81 -13.23
N THR A 129 5.45 -8.08 -13.05
CA THR A 129 4.85 -9.38 -13.38
C THR A 129 4.26 -9.46 -14.79
N GLU A 130 4.43 -8.43 -15.63
CA GLU A 130 3.82 -8.35 -16.97
C GLU A 130 4.09 -9.58 -17.83
N LYS A 131 5.35 -9.98 -17.96
CA LYS A 131 5.75 -11.13 -18.78
C LYS A 131 5.15 -12.45 -18.29
N GLN A 132 4.98 -12.61 -16.98
CA GLN A 132 4.34 -13.81 -16.42
C GLN A 132 2.83 -13.76 -16.67
N VAL A 133 2.20 -12.62 -16.39
CA VAL A 133 0.76 -12.42 -16.55
C VAL A 133 0.36 -12.61 -18.02
N SER A 134 1.04 -11.97 -18.96
CA SER A 134 0.74 -12.10 -20.41
C SER A 134 0.88 -13.53 -20.94
N ARG A 135 1.74 -14.33 -20.32
CA ARG A 135 1.97 -15.72 -20.73
C ARG A 135 0.92 -16.70 -20.19
N TYR A 136 0.42 -16.49 -18.98
CA TYR A 136 -0.40 -17.51 -18.29
C TYR A 136 -1.83 -17.08 -17.97
N ILE A 137 -2.12 -15.78 -17.87
CA ILE A 137 -3.46 -15.26 -17.61
C ILE A 137 -4.14 -14.99 -18.95
N ARG A 138 -5.31 -15.61 -19.15
CA ARG A 138 -6.12 -15.55 -20.38
C ARG A 138 -7.39 -14.73 -20.22
N VAL A 139 -7.80 -14.47 -18.97
CA VAL A 139 -8.93 -13.61 -18.64
C VAL A 139 -8.58 -12.14 -18.84
N LYS A 140 -9.59 -11.26 -18.88
CA LYS A 140 -9.37 -9.83 -19.09
C LYS A 140 -8.45 -9.27 -18.01
N THR A 141 -7.33 -8.70 -18.42
CA THR A 141 -6.31 -8.17 -17.50
C THR A 141 -6.42 -6.66 -17.41
N HIS A 142 -6.40 -6.14 -16.18
CA HIS A 142 -6.40 -4.73 -15.86
C HIS A 142 -5.10 -4.39 -15.15
N PHE A 143 -4.50 -3.25 -15.50
CA PHE A 143 -3.36 -2.71 -14.78
C PHE A 143 -3.84 -1.60 -13.86
N ILE A 144 -4.05 -1.94 -12.58
CA ILE A 144 -4.51 -1.01 -11.56
C ILE A 144 -3.47 -1.05 -10.44
N VAL A 145 -2.67 0.00 -10.36
CA VAL A 145 -1.69 0.19 -9.29
C VAL A 145 -2.46 0.37 -7.98
N ASN A 146 -1.89 -0.14 -6.88
CA ASN A 146 -2.44 0.18 -5.56
C ASN A 146 -2.53 1.70 -5.40
N PHE A 147 -3.49 2.17 -4.61
CA PHE A 147 -3.69 3.60 -4.39
C PHE A 147 -3.92 3.86 -2.92
N TYR A 148 -3.54 5.06 -2.50
CA TYR A 148 -3.73 5.53 -1.14
C TYR A 148 -4.67 6.74 -1.14
N LEU A 149 -5.62 6.75 -0.21
CA LEU A 149 -6.57 7.84 -0.07
C LEU A 149 -6.11 8.72 1.08
N ASN A 150 -5.60 9.91 0.76
CA ASN A 150 -5.23 10.90 1.77
C ASN A 150 -6.42 11.18 2.70
N LYS A 151 -6.12 11.16 4.00
CA LYS A 151 -7.05 11.50 5.08
C LYS A 151 -7.12 13.02 5.26
N TYR A 152 -6.01 13.71 5.00
CA TYR A 152 -5.89 15.15 5.24
C TYR A 152 -5.94 15.93 3.92
N PRO A 153 -6.87 16.88 3.77
CA PRO A 153 -6.91 17.73 2.58
C PRO A 153 -5.71 18.68 2.56
N GLU A 154 -5.20 18.98 1.37
CA GLU A 154 -3.98 19.78 1.17
C GLU A 154 -4.02 21.14 1.86
N LYS A 155 -5.19 21.80 1.87
CA LYS A 155 -5.42 23.08 2.56
C LYS A 155 -5.11 23.05 4.08
N GLU A 156 -5.11 21.88 4.71
CA GLU A 156 -4.82 21.70 6.14
C GLU A 156 -3.35 21.32 6.40
N TRP A 157 -2.56 21.02 5.37
CA TRP A 157 -1.22 20.46 5.54
C TRP A 157 -0.26 21.41 6.26
N THR A 158 -0.30 22.71 5.97
CA THR A 158 0.56 23.70 6.65
C THR A 158 0.30 23.73 8.16
N HIS A 159 -0.98 23.76 8.55
CA HIS A 159 -1.37 23.73 9.97
C HIS A 159 -0.94 22.41 10.63
N LEU A 160 -1.23 21.28 9.97
CA LEU A 160 -0.87 19.95 10.48
C LEU A 160 0.66 19.78 10.61
N LYS A 161 1.44 20.25 9.63
CA LYS A 161 2.91 20.25 9.69
C LYS A 161 3.41 21.01 10.92
N ASN A 162 2.90 22.21 11.16
CA ASN A 162 3.29 23.03 12.31
C ASN A 162 2.91 22.36 13.65
N ASP A 163 1.69 21.82 13.75
CA ASP A 163 1.23 21.13 14.96
C ASP A 163 2.08 19.90 15.29
N ILE A 164 2.39 19.07 14.29
CA ILE A 164 3.19 17.86 14.48
C ILE A 164 4.63 18.23 14.85
N ARG A 165 5.24 19.21 14.17
CA ARG A 165 6.59 19.67 14.51
C ARG A 165 6.67 20.22 15.94
N ALA A 166 5.70 21.04 16.35
CA ALA A 166 5.63 21.55 17.71
C ALA A 166 5.49 20.42 18.75
N LYS A 167 4.62 19.44 18.51
CA LYS A 167 4.43 18.26 19.40
C LYS A 167 5.68 17.40 19.53
N LEU A 168 6.49 17.33 18.47
CA LEU A 168 7.75 16.59 18.45
C LEU A 168 8.96 17.44 18.86
N ALA A 169 8.75 18.70 19.26
CA ALA A 169 9.81 19.66 19.57
C ALA A 169 10.83 19.84 18.42
N ILE A 170 10.36 19.78 17.17
CA ILE A 170 11.15 20.02 15.96
C ILE A 170 11.10 21.51 15.63
N ASP A 171 12.27 22.13 15.45
CA ASP A 171 12.35 23.53 15.04
C ASP A 171 11.78 23.69 13.62
N PRO A 172 10.92 24.70 13.35
CA PRO A 172 10.37 24.95 12.01
C PRO A 172 11.41 25.09 10.89
N ALA A 173 12.63 25.57 11.20
CA ALA A 173 13.72 25.73 10.25
C ALA A 173 14.47 24.41 9.94
N GLN A 174 14.27 23.36 10.74
CA GLN A 174 14.92 22.07 10.49
C GLN A 174 14.33 21.35 9.27
N THR A 175 15.22 20.68 8.54
CA THR A 175 14.86 19.69 7.53
C THR A 175 14.51 18.38 8.21
N VAL A 176 13.31 17.86 7.95
CA VAL A 176 12.84 16.59 8.51
C VAL A 176 12.96 15.49 7.46
N VAL A 177 13.80 14.49 7.73
CA VAL A 177 14.01 13.29 6.91
C VAL A 177 13.28 12.13 7.57
N THR A 178 12.36 11.48 6.87
CA THR A 178 11.48 10.47 7.47
C THR A 178 11.61 9.13 6.79
N PHE A 179 11.58 8.06 7.58
CA PHE A 179 11.51 6.69 7.11
C PHE A 179 10.42 5.93 7.86
N SER A 180 9.60 5.19 7.13
CA SER A 180 8.51 4.38 7.72
C SER A 180 8.52 2.95 7.19
N ALA A 181 8.57 1.97 8.09
CA ALA A 181 8.51 0.55 7.74
C ALA A 181 8.15 -0.34 8.93
N VAL A 182 7.81 -1.60 8.67
CA VAL A 182 7.97 -2.66 9.68
C VAL A 182 9.45 -3.03 9.75
N PHE A 183 10.08 -3.01 10.92
CA PHE A 183 11.53 -3.21 11.07
C PHE A 183 11.90 -4.69 10.95
N LYS A 184 12.04 -5.14 9.70
CA LYS A 184 12.41 -6.50 9.33
C LYS A 184 13.48 -6.48 8.23
N PRO A 185 14.23 -7.59 8.07
CA PRO A 185 15.24 -7.70 7.03
C PRO A 185 14.72 -7.32 5.64
N GLY A 186 15.51 -6.53 4.92
CA GLY A 186 15.20 -6.00 3.59
C GLY A 186 14.42 -4.67 3.57
N LYS A 187 13.99 -4.17 4.74
CA LYS A 187 13.48 -2.79 4.87
C LYS A 187 14.57 -1.77 5.14
N ASN A 188 15.75 -2.23 5.58
CA ASN A 188 16.98 -1.45 5.72
C ASN A 188 16.87 -0.30 6.74
N VAL A 189 16.23 -0.55 7.88
CA VAL A 189 16.17 0.44 8.98
C VAL A 189 17.56 0.81 9.49
N GLY A 190 18.51 -0.14 9.52
CA GLY A 190 19.89 0.13 9.91
C GLY A 190 20.60 1.14 9.01
N GLU A 191 20.28 1.18 7.71
CA GLU A 191 20.86 2.16 6.79
C GLU A 191 20.33 3.58 7.08
N PHE A 192 19.05 3.71 7.45
CA PHE A 192 18.49 5.00 7.89
C PHE A 192 19.18 5.51 9.17
N ILE A 193 19.44 4.62 10.13
CA ILE A 193 20.15 4.96 11.38
C ILE A 193 21.60 5.33 11.09
N ALA A 194 22.29 4.61 10.20
CA ALA A 194 23.66 4.93 9.80
C ALA A 194 23.74 6.32 9.14
N LEU A 195 22.74 6.68 8.33
CA LEU A 195 22.64 8.02 7.76
C LEU A 195 22.41 9.08 8.84
N ALA A 196 21.54 8.81 9.82
CA ALA A 196 21.35 9.69 10.96
C ALA A 196 22.66 9.88 11.75
N ASP A 197 23.44 8.83 11.98
CA ASP A 197 24.74 8.91 12.66
C ASP A 197 25.76 9.75 11.88
N ALA A 198 25.85 9.53 10.55
CA ALA A 198 26.73 10.31 9.68
C ALA A 198 26.40 11.81 9.71
N MET A 199 25.14 12.15 9.98
CA MET A 199 24.63 13.52 10.01
C MET A 199 24.43 14.08 11.43
N LYS A 200 24.90 13.40 12.49
CA LYS A 200 24.63 13.81 13.89
C LYS A 200 25.12 15.20 14.29
N GLN A 201 26.12 15.73 13.58
CA GLN A 201 26.65 17.07 13.82
C GLN A 201 25.80 18.17 13.16
N ARG A 202 24.85 17.81 12.27
CA ARG A 202 23.96 18.74 11.58
C ARG A 202 22.72 19.01 12.43
N LYS A 203 22.72 20.16 13.11
CA LYS A 203 21.61 20.59 13.98
C LYS A 203 20.43 21.18 13.22
N ASP A 204 20.59 21.46 11.94
CA ASP A 204 19.54 21.87 11.00
C ASP A 204 18.74 20.70 10.42
N MET A 205 18.97 19.47 10.90
CA MET A 205 18.28 18.27 10.41
C MET A 205 17.76 17.39 11.55
N THR A 206 16.59 16.80 11.33
CA THR A 206 15.97 15.83 12.23
C THR A 206 15.54 14.58 11.46
N PHE A 207 15.91 13.41 11.97
CA PHE A 207 15.55 12.12 11.41
C PHE A 207 14.35 11.55 12.15
N LEU A 208 13.22 11.38 11.46
CA LEU A 208 11.99 10.84 12.03
C LEU A 208 11.81 9.39 11.60
N LEU A 209 11.89 8.49 12.57
CA LEU A 209 11.79 7.05 12.36
C LEU A 209 10.43 6.53 12.83
N ILE A 210 9.68 5.89 11.93
CA ILE A 210 8.33 5.38 12.20
C ILE A 210 8.29 3.88 11.93
N GLY A 211 7.81 3.13 12.91
CA GLY A 211 7.73 1.69 12.81
C GLY A 211 8.23 0.96 14.04
N ASP A 212 8.06 -0.35 14.00
CA ASP A 212 8.58 -1.28 14.98
C ASP A 212 8.77 -2.65 14.32
N GLY A 213 9.43 -3.58 14.98
CA GLY A 213 9.63 -4.95 14.50
C GLY A 213 10.88 -5.63 15.07
N PRO A 214 11.21 -6.82 14.56
CA PRO A 214 12.36 -7.61 15.02
C PRO A 214 13.71 -6.86 15.03
N GLU A 215 13.89 -5.83 14.22
CA GLU A 215 15.15 -5.06 14.15
C GLU A 215 15.14 -3.78 15.03
N ALA A 216 14.17 -3.61 15.93
CA ALA A 216 14.04 -2.44 16.79
C ALA A 216 15.25 -2.17 17.72
N ASP A 217 16.03 -3.20 18.05
CA ASP A 217 17.24 -3.05 18.87
C ASP A 217 18.32 -2.18 18.20
N LEU A 218 18.33 -2.11 16.86
CA LEU A 218 19.21 -1.18 16.14
C LEU A 218 18.92 0.28 16.51
N VAL A 219 17.64 0.61 16.73
CA VAL A 219 17.21 1.95 17.11
C VAL A 219 17.51 2.21 18.57
N ARG A 220 17.29 1.23 19.46
CA ARG A 220 17.59 1.34 20.89
C ARG A 220 19.07 1.55 21.18
N SER A 221 19.93 1.06 20.28
CA SER A 221 21.39 1.19 20.38
C SER A 221 21.90 2.52 19.83
N TYR A 222 21.04 3.34 19.22
CA TYR A 222 21.40 4.67 18.72
C TYR A 222 21.29 5.72 19.84
N HIS A 223 22.32 6.54 19.99
CA HIS A 223 22.41 7.54 21.07
C HIS A 223 22.53 8.99 20.58
N GLY A 224 22.30 9.24 19.29
CA GLY A 224 22.27 10.61 18.74
C GLY A 224 20.97 11.34 19.10
N ASP A 225 21.06 12.66 19.28
CA ASP A 225 19.93 13.55 19.61
C ASP A 225 19.13 14.01 18.37
N ASN A 226 19.62 13.70 17.18
CA ASN A 226 19.01 14.08 15.90
C ASN A 226 17.98 13.07 15.36
N LEU A 227 17.67 12.00 16.10
CA LEU A 227 16.71 10.97 15.68
C LEU A 227 15.54 10.86 16.66
N ILE A 228 14.33 10.98 16.13
CA ILE A 228 13.07 10.79 16.88
C ILE A 228 12.45 9.48 16.40
N TRP A 229 12.39 8.47 17.28
CA TRP A 229 11.69 7.22 17.00
C TRP A 229 10.29 7.23 17.61
N LEU A 230 9.27 7.08 16.77
CA LEU A 230 7.85 7.12 17.19
C LEU A 230 7.24 5.76 17.53
N GLY A 231 7.97 4.66 17.32
CA GLY A 231 7.39 3.32 17.38
C GLY A 231 6.35 3.09 16.29
N PHE A 232 5.44 2.14 16.54
CA PHE A 232 4.33 1.84 15.64
C PHE A 232 3.27 2.96 15.64
N VAL A 233 2.89 3.42 14.45
CA VAL A 233 1.91 4.49 14.25
C VAL A 233 0.88 4.06 13.21
N ASN A 234 -0.41 4.21 13.54
CA ASN A 234 -1.53 3.90 12.62
C ASN A 234 -1.73 4.94 11.51
N ASP A 235 -1.32 6.19 11.78
CA ASP A 235 -1.49 7.32 10.88
C ASP A 235 -0.15 7.93 10.48
N VAL A 236 0.49 7.30 9.49
CA VAL A 236 1.80 7.71 8.96
C VAL A 236 1.69 9.02 8.15
N GLU A 237 0.56 9.25 7.48
CA GLU A 237 0.32 10.40 6.60
C GLU A 237 0.59 11.76 7.28
N ARG A 238 0.12 11.96 8.51
CA ARG A 238 0.36 13.23 9.23
C ARG A 238 1.85 13.53 9.46
N TYR A 239 2.66 12.49 9.61
CA TYR A 239 4.10 12.62 9.78
C TYR A 239 4.79 12.83 8.44
N LEU A 240 4.32 12.19 7.36
CA LEU A 240 4.76 12.52 6.01
C LEU A 240 4.49 13.99 5.68
N ILE A 241 3.30 14.51 6.00
CA ILE A 241 2.97 15.93 5.83
C ILE A 241 3.94 16.84 6.61
N ALA A 242 4.34 16.44 7.81
CA ALA A 242 5.31 17.17 8.63
C ALA A 242 6.77 17.08 8.15
N SER A 243 7.05 16.19 7.19
CA SER A 243 8.39 15.87 6.68
C SER A 243 8.73 16.67 5.42
N ASP A 244 10.02 16.81 5.12
CA ASP A 244 10.50 17.44 3.89
C ASP A 244 11.03 16.39 2.91
N ILE A 245 11.76 15.39 3.40
CA ILE A 245 12.30 14.28 2.62
C ILE A 245 11.76 12.96 3.17
N TYR A 246 11.32 12.07 2.29
CA TYR A 246 10.98 10.69 2.63
C TYR A 246 12.01 9.73 2.05
N MET A 247 12.46 8.78 2.86
CA MET A 247 13.37 7.73 2.44
C MET A 247 12.62 6.41 2.29
N PHE A 248 12.74 5.80 1.12
CA PHE A 248 12.18 4.50 0.83
C PHE A 248 13.29 3.48 0.55
N LEU A 249 13.71 2.79 1.60
CA LEU A 249 14.90 1.93 1.56
C LEU A 249 14.60 0.45 1.28
N SER A 250 13.35 0.08 1.03
CA SER A 250 13.01 -1.31 0.68
C SER A 250 13.50 -1.65 -0.72
N LYS A 251 14.18 -2.80 -0.86
CA LYS A 251 14.69 -3.32 -2.14
C LYS A 251 13.78 -4.37 -2.79
N PHE A 252 12.81 -4.91 -2.04
CA PHE A 252 11.95 -6.01 -2.49
C PHE A 252 10.49 -5.74 -2.19
N GLU A 253 9.75 -5.29 -3.19
CA GLU A 253 8.33 -4.99 -3.09
C GLU A 253 7.58 -5.40 -4.33
N MET A 254 6.28 -5.68 -4.17
CA MET A 254 5.38 -5.87 -5.29
C MET A 254 4.87 -4.53 -5.81
N MET A 255 4.29 -3.74 -4.91
CA MET A 255 3.85 -2.36 -5.11
C MET A 255 3.83 -1.66 -3.74
N PRO A 256 4.79 -0.78 -3.44
CA PRO A 256 5.02 -0.26 -2.10
C PRO A 256 4.02 0.83 -1.69
N MET A 257 3.05 0.49 -0.82
CA MET A 257 2.07 1.46 -0.29
C MET A 257 2.73 2.69 0.35
N ALA A 258 3.77 2.50 1.16
CA ALA A 258 4.45 3.61 1.85
C ALA A 258 5.11 4.61 0.86
N LEU A 259 5.58 4.12 -0.30
CA LEU A 259 6.10 4.99 -1.35
C LEU A 259 4.97 5.77 -2.05
N LEU A 260 3.82 5.12 -2.29
CA LEU A 260 2.65 5.78 -2.86
C LEU A 260 2.07 6.85 -1.90
N GLU A 261 2.07 6.58 -0.60
CA GLU A 261 1.71 7.55 0.44
C GLU A 261 2.62 8.79 0.40
N ALA A 262 3.94 8.59 0.26
CA ALA A 262 4.91 9.68 0.14
C ALA A 262 4.73 10.49 -1.16
N VAL A 263 4.48 9.81 -2.29
CA VAL A 263 4.16 10.48 -3.57
C VAL A 263 2.90 11.32 -3.42
N ASN A 264 1.84 10.77 -2.84
CA ASN A 264 0.57 11.46 -2.66
C ASN A 264 0.60 12.57 -1.59
N THR A 265 1.71 12.74 -0.86
CA THR A 265 1.91 13.82 0.12
C THR A 265 2.99 14.83 -0.31
N ASP A 266 3.37 14.84 -1.60
CA ASP A 266 4.33 15.80 -2.18
C ASP A 266 5.71 15.77 -1.54
N LYS A 267 6.14 14.60 -1.06
CA LYS A 267 7.49 14.49 -0.49
C LYS A 267 8.55 14.45 -1.57
N ARG A 268 9.72 15.00 -1.26
CA ARG A 268 10.96 14.68 -1.96
C ARG A 268 11.37 13.28 -1.54
N ILE A 269 11.65 12.38 -2.49
CA ILE A 269 11.79 10.96 -2.21
C ILE A 269 13.17 10.45 -2.63
N ILE A 270 13.89 9.85 -1.68
CA ILE A 270 15.10 9.08 -1.96
C ILE A 270 14.75 7.60 -1.86
N ALA A 271 14.96 6.85 -2.94
CA ALA A 271 14.70 5.41 -2.96
C ALA A 271 15.77 4.65 -3.73
N TYR A 272 15.98 3.39 -3.32
CA TYR A 272 16.86 2.50 -4.06
C TYR A 272 16.34 2.23 -5.46
N LYS A 273 17.27 2.07 -6.40
CA LYS A 273 16.98 1.59 -7.74
C LYS A 273 16.47 0.17 -7.72
N THR A 274 15.20 0.03 -8.04
CA THR A 274 14.53 -1.24 -8.28
C THR A 274 13.52 -1.04 -9.41
N PRO A 275 13.14 -2.08 -10.16
CA PRO A 275 12.16 -1.93 -11.25
C PRO A 275 10.83 -1.30 -10.79
N ILE A 276 10.43 -1.54 -9.54
CA ILE A 276 9.19 -0.99 -9.00
C ILE A 276 9.34 0.46 -8.52
N ASN A 277 10.48 0.80 -7.89
CA ASN A 277 10.74 2.18 -7.47
C ASN A 277 10.96 3.08 -8.69
N ASP A 278 11.66 2.60 -9.72
CA ASP A 278 11.81 3.30 -11.00
C ASP A 278 10.47 3.57 -11.66
N PHE A 279 9.56 2.61 -11.64
CA PHE A 279 8.22 2.81 -12.18
C PHE A 279 7.46 3.93 -11.43
N VAL A 280 7.51 3.94 -10.10
CA VAL A 280 6.78 4.93 -9.28
C VAL A 280 7.43 6.32 -9.33
N LEU A 281 8.77 6.39 -9.36
CA LEU A 281 9.55 7.63 -9.33
C LEU A 281 10.04 8.07 -10.72
N ALA A 282 9.48 7.50 -11.79
CA ALA A 282 9.82 7.81 -13.18
C ALA A 282 11.34 7.71 -13.49
N GLY A 283 11.99 6.66 -12.97
CA GLY A 283 13.42 6.38 -13.15
C GLY A 283 14.37 7.23 -12.30
N ARG A 284 13.84 8.14 -11.46
CA ARG A 284 14.64 8.98 -10.56
C ARG A 284 14.88 8.24 -9.24
N THR A 285 15.82 7.29 -9.27
CA THR A 285 16.22 6.45 -8.13
C THR A 285 17.74 6.31 -8.04
N TYR A 286 18.24 5.71 -6.95
CA TYR A 286 19.67 5.70 -6.64
C TYR A 286 20.21 4.28 -6.43
N ASP A 287 21.35 3.97 -7.04
CA ASP A 287 22.06 2.70 -6.84
C ASP A 287 22.67 2.59 -5.44
N ALA A 288 23.12 3.71 -4.88
CA ALA A 288 23.64 3.83 -3.51
C ALA A 288 23.04 5.07 -2.85
N ILE A 289 22.84 5.01 -1.53
CA ILE A 289 22.28 6.11 -0.76
C ILE A 289 23.37 6.64 0.17
N THR A 290 23.81 7.87 -0.09
CA THR A 290 24.88 8.54 0.65
C THR A 290 24.38 9.84 1.30
N PRO A 291 25.07 10.38 2.32
CA PRO A 291 24.66 11.62 2.97
C PRO A 291 24.51 12.82 2.04
N GLU A 292 25.30 12.88 0.97
CA GLU A 292 25.30 13.98 0.01
C GLU A 292 23.96 14.10 -0.74
N LEU A 293 23.25 12.98 -0.94
CA LEU A 293 21.94 12.96 -1.60
C LEU A 293 20.88 13.78 -0.86
N LEU A 294 21.01 13.98 0.46
CA LEU A 294 20.08 14.81 1.22
C LEU A 294 20.11 16.28 0.77
N PHE A 295 21.18 16.70 0.09
CA PHE A 295 21.38 18.06 -0.41
C PHE A 295 21.19 18.19 -1.91
N ASP A 296 20.96 17.09 -2.61
CA ASP A 296 20.77 17.08 -4.05
C ASP A 296 19.49 17.84 -4.43
N SER A 297 19.58 18.84 -5.29
CA SER A 297 18.42 19.58 -5.78
C SER A 297 17.50 18.76 -6.68
N GLU A 298 17.98 17.64 -7.23
CA GLU A 298 17.27 16.83 -8.23
C GLU A 298 16.43 15.68 -7.63
N ILE A 299 16.35 15.58 -6.29
CA ILE A 299 15.50 14.56 -5.63
C ILE A 299 14.05 14.69 -6.14
N PRO A 300 13.46 13.61 -6.68
CA PRO A 300 12.12 13.66 -7.24
C PRO A 300 11.09 14.07 -6.19
N CYS A 301 10.19 14.99 -6.55
CA CYS A 301 9.09 15.43 -5.70
C CYS A 301 7.78 14.75 -6.11
N GLY A 302 7.00 14.31 -5.12
CA GLY A 302 5.66 13.75 -5.31
C GLY A 302 4.71 14.65 -6.09
N ALA A 303 4.91 15.97 -6.05
CA ALA A 303 4.10 16.96 -6.80
C ALA A 303 4.25 16.84 -8.32
N GLU A 304 5.39 16.32 -8.77
CA GLU A 304 5.73 16.17 -10.19
C GLU A 304 5.46 14.74 -10.70
N LEU A 305 5.04 13.83 -9.81
CA LEU A 305 4.89 12.41 -10.09
C LEU A 305 3.42 12.04 -10.29
N MET A 306 3.19 10.90 -10.94
CA MET A 306 1.85 10.35 -11.11
C MET A 306 1.22 10.07 -9.74
N LYS A 307 0.08 10.70 -9.47
CA LYS A 307 -0.70 10.49 -8.25
C LYS A 307 -1.52 9.21 -8.35
N TYR A 308 -1.34 8.33 -7.38
CA TYR A 308 -2.17 7.13 -7.21
C TYR A 308 -3.17 7.38 -6.09
N ASP A 309 -4.01 8.38 -6.30
CA ASP A 309 -4.93 8.95 -5.32
C ASP A 309 -6.39 8.56 -5.59
N ARG A 310 -7.33 9.29 -4.96
CA ARG A 310 -8.77 9.10 -5.14
C ARG A 310 -9.23 9.32 -6.59
N VAL A 311 -8.66 10.29 -7.30
CA VAL A 311 -9.04 10.61 -8.68
C VAL A 311 -8.62 9.47 -9.60
N TYR A 312 -7.35 9.03 -9.48
CA TYR A 312 -6.86 7.85 -10.18
C TYR A 312 -7.73 6.63 -9.89
N ALA A 313 -7.96 6.32 -8.62
CA ALA A 313 -8.69 5.14 -8.20
C ALA A 313 -10.13 5.14 -8.72
N ARG A 314 -10.84 6.27 -8.63
CA ARG A 314 -12.23 6.39 -9.11
C ARG A 314 -12.33 6.11 -10.60
N ARG A 315 -11.40 6.65 -11.41
CA ARG A 315 -11.34 6.37 -12.85
C ARG A 315 -11.13 4.88 -13.12
N MET A 316 -10.08 4.29 -12.53
CA MET A 316 -9.74 2.88 -12.76
C MET A 316 -10.87 1.92 -12.34
N LEU A 317 -11.52 2.19 -11.20
CA LEU A 317 -12.61 1.34 -10.73
C LEU A 317 -13.90 1.55 -11.51
N ALA A 318 -14.20 2.77 -11.99
CA ALA A 318 -15.34 3.02 -12.87
C ALA A 318 -15.20 2.24 -14.19
N GLU A 319 -14.02 2.28 -14.81
CA GLU A 319 -13.70 1.50 -16.02
C GLU A 319 -13.81 -0.01 -15.76
N LEU A 320 -13.29 -0.48 -14.61
CA LEU A 320 -13.37 -1.89 -14.23
C LEU A 320 -14.81 -2.37 -14.13
N ILE A 321 -15.70 -1.58 -13.52
CA ILE A 321 -17.08 -1.98 -13.30
C ILE A 321 -18.00 -1.68 -14.51
N GLN A 322 -17.49 -1.02 -15.55
CA GLN A 322 -18.24 -0.61 -16.74
C GLN A 322 -19.45 0.28 -16.39
N LEU A 323 -19.21 1.31 -15.57
CA LEU A 323 -20.09 2.48 -15.50
C LEU A 323 -19.82 3.43 -16.67
#